data_AF-A0A6C0APU6-F1
#
_entry.id   AF-A0A6C0APU6-F1
#
_cell.length_a   1.000
_cell.length_b   1.000
_cell.length_c   1.000
_cell.angle_alpha   90.00
_cell.angle_beta   90.00
_cell.angle_gamma   90.00
#
_symmetry.space_group_name_H-M   'P 1'
#
loop_
_entity.id
_entity.type
_entity.pdbx_description
1 polymer ?
#
loop_
_entity_poly.entity_id
_entity_poly.type
_entity_poly.pdbx_seq_one_letter_code
_entity_poly.pdbx_strand_id
1 'polypeptide(L)'
;MNIAKILFVIGSILIGVLGIINFSNNKQYIALLLFVPLTIWILVLFGLRWFGPEGEYNTKTVKWPPQLNSCPDFLMYYNRIKSDGTTPMPTCIDKIGVSKNNIPEKFPEGGNGDSNDKYFFQLIPGETRPSLCARLKDAGLTWEGVYDGQTCFNADNSGAADTTNGTNVCSSP
;
A
#
# COMPACT_ATOMS: atom_id res chain seq x y z
N MET A 1 6.04 -3.79 -20.24
CA MET A 1 6.80 -2.52 -20.13
C MET A 1 5.80 -1.40 -19.90
N ASN A 2 5.84 -0.73 -18.74
CA ASN A 2 4.83 0.27 -18.36
C ASN A 2 4.75 1.40 -19.40
N ILE A 3 3.54 1.75 -19.85
CA ILE A 3 3.30 2.84 -20.82
C ILE A 3 3.95 4.15 -20.36
N ALA A 4 3.95 4.41 -19.05
CA ALA A 4 4.63 5.55 -18.43
C ALA A 4 6.15 5.59 -18.71
N LYS A 5 6.83 4.43 -18.72
CA LYS A 5 8.27 4.33 -19.05
C LYS A 5 8.52 4.72 -20.51
N ILE A 6 7.64 4.27 -21.41
CA ILE A 6 7.75 4.55 -22.86
C ILE A 6 7.58 6.06 -23.10
N LEU A 7 6.53 6.66 -22.52
CA LEU A 7 6.28 8.10 -22.65
C LEU A 7 7.43 8.93 -22.07
N PHE A 8 8.00 8.52 -20.93
CA PHE A 8 9.14 9.20 -20.33
C PHE A 8 10.37 9.19 -21.24
N VAL A 9 10.70 8.05 -21.86
CA VAL A 9 11.83 7.94 -22.79
C VAL A 9 11.63 8.84 -24.02
N ILE A 10 10.43 8.81 -24.61
CA ILE A 10 10.09 9.66 -25.76
C ILE A 10 10.20 11.16 -25.38
N GLY A 11 9.63 11.55 -24.25
CA GLY A 11 9.70 12.93 -23.75
C GLY A 11 11.14 13.39 -23.48
N SER A 12 11.97 12.51 -22.91
CA SER A 12 13.38 12.78 -22.64
C SER A 12 14.18 13.09 -23.91
N ILE A 13 13.96 12.29 -24.96
CA ILE A 13 14.59 12.49 -26.28
C ILE A 13 14.12 13.81 -26.89
N LEU A 14 12.82 14.09 -26.86
CA LEU A 14 12.25 15.32 -27.42
C LEU A 14 12.83 16.56 -26.75
N ILE A 15 12.89 16.60 -25.41
CA ILE A 15 13.44 17.74 -24.66
C ILE A 15 14.92 17.94 -25.00
N GLY A 16 15.70 16.86 -25.04
CA GLY A 16 17.12 16.93 -25.38
C GLY A 16 17.37 17.47 -26.80
N VAL A 17 16.70 16.90 -27.80
CA VAL A 17 16.88 17.26 -29.21
C VAL A 17 16.39 18.69 -29.49
N LEU A 18 15.20 19.06 -29.00
CA LEU A 18 14.65 20.40 -29.20
C LEU A 18 15.51 21.48 -28.51
N GLY A 19 16.00 21.19 -27.31
CA GLY A 19 16.92 22.09 -26.61
C GLY A 19 18.22 22.32 -27.39
N ILE A 20 18.86 21.24 -27.88
CA ILE A 20 20.09 21.33 -28.67
C ILE A 20 19.87 22.15 -29.95
N ILE A 21 18.80 21.89 -30.70
CA ILE A 21 18.47 22.62 -31.93
C ILE A 21 18.27 24.12 -31.63
N ASN A 22 17.51 24.44 -30.58
CA ASN A 22 17.21 25.83 -30.22
C ASN A 22 18.49 26.61 -29.84
N PHE A 23 19.35 26.04 -28.99
CA PHE A 23 20.60 26.71 -28.58
C PHE A 23 21.63 26.78 -29.71
N SER A 24 21.66 25.77 -30.59
CA SER A 24 22.54 25.77 -31.77
C SER A 24 22.13 26.84 -32.79
N ASN A 25 20.84 26.97 -33.10
CA ASN A 25 20.32 27.98 -34.02
C ASN A 25 20.59 29.41 -33.54
N ASN A 26 20.52 29.64 -32.22
CA ASN A 26 20.78 30.94 -31.60
C ASN A 26 22.29 31.21 -31.37
N LYS A 27 23.17 30.28 -31.76
CA LYS A 27 24.64 30.36 -31.57
C LYS A 27 25.06 30.56 -30.11
N GLN A 28 24.25 30.11 -29.16
CA GLN A 28 24.49 30.25 -27.72
C GLN A 28 25.27 29.06 -27.16
N TYR A 29 26.53 28.91 -27.59
CA TYR A 29 27.34 27.72 -27.26
C TYR A 29 27.63 27.54 -25.76
N ILE A 30 27.76 28.64 -25.01
CA ILE A 30 27.93 28.59 -23.55
C ILE A 30 26.67 28.01 -22.88
N ALA A 31 25.48 28.43 -23.33
CA ALA A 31 24.22 27.90 -22.82
C ALA A 31 24.05 26.42 -23.19
N LEU A 32 24.45 26.01 -24.40
CA LEU A 32 24.42 24.61 -24.82
C LEU A 32 25.32 23.72 -23.94
N LEU A 33 26.53 24.21 -23.61
CA LEU A 33 27.49 23.49 -22.77
C LEU A 33 26.97 23.28 -21.34
N LEU A 34 26.14 24.20 -20.83
CA LEU A 34 25.47 24.04 -19.53
C LEU A 34 24.19 23.21 -19.63
N PHE A 35 23.41 23.38 -20.70
CA PHE A 35 22.11 22.75 -20.89
C PHE A 35 22.20 21.22 -20.96
N VAL A 36 23.13 20.68 -21.74
CA VAL A 36 23.25 19.23 -21.95
C VAL A 36 23.49 18.47 -20.64
N PRO A 37 24.53 18.77 -19.83
CA PRO A 37 24.78 18.04 -18.59
C PRO A 37 23.68 18.26 -17.55
N LEU A 38 23.12 19.47 -17.44
CA LEU A 38 22.02 19.75 -16.49
C LEU A 38 20.74 19.00 -16.85
N THR A 39 20.41 18.92 -18.14
CA THR A 39 19.23 18.19 -18.62
C THR A 39 19.38 16.70 -18.38
N ILE A 40 20.55 16.12 -18.67
CA ILE A 40 20.84 14.72 -18.36
C ILE A 40 20.69 14.46 -16.86
N TRP A 41 21.27 15.32 -16.01
CA TRP A 41 21.18 15.20 -14.56
C TRP A 41 19.72 15.20 -14.08
N ILE A 42 18.90 16.16 -14.53
CA ILE A 42 17.49 16.26 -14.13
C ILE A 42 16.72 15.03 -14.60
N LEU A 43 16.90 14.59 -15.85
CA LEU A 43 16.21 13.42 -16.39
C LEU A 43 16.59 12.14 -15.65
N VAL A 44 17.86 11.99 -15.24
CA VAL A 44 18.29 10.84 -14.44
C VAL A 44 17.65 10.86 -13.05
N LEU A 45 17.64 12.02 -12.36
CA LEU A 45 16.99 12.13 -11.05
C LEU A 45 15.49 11.84 -11.11
N PHE A 46 14.79 12.40 -12.11
CA PHE A 46 13.37 12.11 -12.33
C PHE A 46 13.15 10.64 -12.71
N GLY A 47 14.01 10.08 -13.56
CA GLY A 47 13.97 8.67 -13.92
C GLY A 47 14.10 7.76 -12.69
N LEU A 48 15.04 8.06 -11.80
CA LEU A 48 15.22 7.31 -10.55
C LEU A 48 14.07 7.51 -9.57
N ARG A 49 13.53 8.73 -9.45
CA ARG A 49 12.41 9.03 -8.54
C ARG A 49 11.15 8.25 -8.87
N TRP A 50 10.88 8.06 -10.17
CA TRP A 50 9.64 7.44 -10.67
C TRP A 50 9.82 5.96 -11.03
N PHE A 51 10.97 5.58 -11.57
CA PHE A 51 11.24 4.23 -12.08
C PHE A 51 12.40 3.52 -11.38
N GLY A 52 13.05 4.16 -10.41
CA GLY A 52 14.11 3.55 -9.60
C GLY A 52 13.58 2.48 -8.64
N PRO A 53 14.45 1.89 -7.80
CA PRO A 53 14.07 0.83 -6.88
C PRO A 53 12.85 1.19 -6.02
N GLU A 54 12.82 2.38 -5.44
CA GLU A 54 11.68 2.89 -4.64
C GLU A 54 10.68 3.73 -5.45
N GLY A 55 10.71 3.64 -6.78
CA GLY A 55 9.85 4.42 -7.66
C GLY A 55 8.41 3.93 -7.68
N GLU A 56 7.48 4.86 -7.82
CA GLU A 56 6.02 4.58 -7.86
C GLU A 56 5.61 3.68 -9.04
N TYR A 57 6.35 3.74 -10.16
CA TYR A 57 6.15 2.88 -11.32
C TYR A 57 7.09 1.66 -11.34
N ASN A 58 7.81 1.41 -10.24
CA ASN A 58 8.50 0.16 -10.06
C ASN A 58 7.51 -0.89 -9.58
N THR A 59 7.57 -2.09 -10.16
CA THR A 59 6.74 -3.23 -9.78
C THR A 59 7.28 -3.86 -8.50
N LYS A 60 7.47 -3.05 -7.45
CA LYS A 60 7.71 -3.58 -6.13
C LYS A 60 6.40 -4.17 -5.64
N THR A 61 6.44 -5.46 -5.32
CA THR A 61 5.37 -6.13 -4.59
C THR A 61 5.24 -5.43 -3.24
N VAL A 62 4.28 -4.52 -3.13
CA VAL A 62 3.90 -3.98 -1.82
C VAL A 62 3.32 -5.12 -1.01
N LYS A 63 3.92 -5.38 0.16
CA LYS A 63 3.46 -6.38 1.12
C LYS A 63 2.03 -6.02 1.52
N TRP A 64 1.07 -6.88 1.22
CA TRP A 64 -0.34 -6.69 1.55
C TRP A 64 -0.65 -7.32 2.92
N PRO A 65 -1.43 -6.65 3.80
CA PRO A 65 -2.08 -5.35 3.62
C PRO A 65 -1.09 -4.16 3.62
N PRO A 66 -1.37 -3.08 2.88
CA PRO A 66 -0.53 -1.88 2.92
C PRO A 66 -0.40 -1.39 4.36
N GLN A 67 0.81 -0.99 4.77
CA GLN A 67 1.14 -0.60 6.14
C GLN A 67 0.34 0.58 6.71
N LEU A 68 -0.59 1.16 5.93
CA LEU A 68 -1.41 2.27 6.38
C LEU A 68 -2.37 1.84 7.50
N ASN A 69 -2.98 0.64 7.41
CA ASN A 69 -3.91 0.13 8.43
C ASN A 69 -3.65 -1.36 8.68
N SER A 70 -2.93 -1.69 9.75
CA SER A 70 -2.75 -3.10 10.17
C SER A 70 -4.05 -3.74 10.66
N CYS A 71 -5.04 -2.92 11.05
CA CYS A 71 -6.35 -3.35 11.57
C CYS A 71 -7.49 -2.84 10.67
N PRO A 72 -8.68 -3.46 10.73
CA PRO A 72 -9.90 -2.94 10.13
C PRO A 72 -10.21 -1.51 10.59
N ASP A 73 -10.99 -0.77 9.81
CA ASP A 73 -11.28 0.63 10.08
C ASP A 73 -11.91 0.79 11.48
N PHE A 74 -11.45 1.82 12.19
CA PHE A 74 -11.84 2.15 13.58
C PHE A 74 -11.42 1.12 14.65
N LEU A 75 -10.81 -0.01 14.28
CA LEU A 75 -10.19 -0.92 15.23
C LEU A 75 -8.76 -0.46 15.54
N MET A 76 -8.34 -0.73 16.77
CA MET A 76 -7.00 -0.44 17.24
C MET A 76 -6.19 -1.71 17.41
N TYR A 77 -4.92 -1.63 17.05
CA TYR A 77 -3.97 -2.69 17.30
C TYR A 77 -3.80 -2.92 18.82
N TYR A 78 -3.86 -4.18 19.22
CA TYR A 78 -3.69 -4.64 20.59
C TYR A 78 -2.86 -5.92 20.63
N ASN A 79 -1.77 -5.87 21.37
CA ASN A 79 -0.95 -7.04 21.67
C ASN A 79 -1.58 -7.78 22.86
N ARG A 80 -2.33 -8.86 22.59
CA ARG A 80 -2.82 -9.71 23.68
C ARG A 80 -1.74 -10.65 24.15
N ILE A 81 -1.63 -10.84 25.46
CA ILE A 81 -0.83 -11.91 26.05
C ILE A 81 -1.70 -13.17 25.98
N LYS A 82 -1.22 -14.23 25.34
CA LYS A 82 -1.94 -15.51 25.31
C LYS A 82 -2.03 -16.04 26.76
N SER A 83 -3.16 -16.67 27.10
CA SER A 83 -3.42 -17.29 28.42
C SER A 83 -2.32 -18.26 28.88
N ASP A 84 -1.48 -18.73 27.95
CA ASP A 84 -0.33 -19.62 28.15
C ASP A 84 1.00 -18.88 28.45
N GLY A 85 0.95 -17.56 28.72
CA GLY A 85 2.11 -16.72 29.07
C GLY A 85 3.15 -16.54 27.96
N THR A 86 2.94 -17.15 26.78
CA THR A 86 3.92 -17.21 25.70
C THR A 86 3.43 -16.44 24.48
N THR A 87 4.19 -15.38 24.19
CA THR A 87 4.16 -14.47 23.03
C THR A 87 2.94 -13.53 22.89
N PRO A 88 3.18 -12.25 22.56
CA PRO A 88 2.13 -11.32 22.21
C PRO A 88 1.51 -11.73 20.87
N MET A 89 0.20 -11.94 20.84
CA MET A 89 -0.53 -12.19 19.60
C MET A 89 -1.07 -10.86 19.06
N PRO A 90 -0.74 -10.47 17.81
CA PRO A 90 -1.26 -9.26 17.20
C PRO A 90 -2.77 -9.41 16.97
N THR A 91 -3.57 -8.59 17.63
CA THR A 91 -5.03 -8.59 17.49
C THR A 91 -5.55 -7.17 17.32
N CYS A 92 -6.76 -7.04 16.83
CA CYS A 92 -7.44 -5.76 16.68
C CYS A 92 -8.63 -5.70 17.64
N ILE A 93 -8.76 -4.62 18.40
CA ILE A 93 -9.85 -4.39 19.36
C ILE A 93 -10.70 -3.19 18.93
N ASP A 94 -11.98 -3.24 19.30
CA ASP A 94 -12.91 -2.14 19.10
C ASP A 94 -13.19 -1.43 20.43
N LYS A 95 -12.65 -0.23 20.63
CA LYS A 95 -12.95 0.54 21.86
C LYS A 95 -14.21 1.39 21.74
N ILE A 96 -14.74 1.58 20.53
CA ILE A 96 -15.83 2.52 20.26
C ILE A 96 -17.17 1.76 20.18
N GLY A 97 -17.15 0.52 19.68
CA GLY A 97 -18.34 -0.30 19.41
C GLY A 97 -18.89 -0.05 18.00
N VAL A 98 -18.00 -0.01 17.00
CA VAL A 98 -18.34 0.19 15.58
C VAL A 98 -18.80 -1.12 14.91
N SER A 99 -18.46 -2.29 15.46
CA SER A 99 -18.98 -3.55 14.94
C SER A 99 -20.51 -3.61 15.00
N LYS A 100 -21.14 -3.70 13.82
CA LYS A 100 -22.61 -3.80 13.70
C LYS A 100 -23.16 -5.14 14.21
N ASN A 101 -22.32 -6.19 14.20
CA ASN A 101 -22.71 -7.56 14.54
C ASN A 101 -22.18 -7.99 15.92
N ASN A 102 -21.65 -7.06 16.73
CA ASN A 102 -21.02 -7.31 18.03
C ASN A 102 -19.81 -8.27 17.95
N ILE A 103 -19.12 -8.29 16.81
CA ILE A 103 -17.91 -9.07 16.57
C ILE A 103 -16.88 -8.15 15.88
N PRO A 104 -15.84 -7.67 16.58
CA PRO A 104 -15.61 -7.80 18.01
C PRO A 104 -16.59 -6.94 18.84
N GLU A 105 -16.95 -7.42 20.04
CA GLU A 105 -17.64 -6.62 21.05
C GLU A 105 -16.76 -5.43 21.50
N LYS A 106 -17.40 -4.38 22.01
CA LYS A 106 -16.70 -3.23 22.59
C LYS A 106 -15.77 -3.68 23.71
N PHE A 107 -14.48 -3.39 23.55
CA PHE A 107 -13.44 -3.71 24.51
C PHE A 107 -13.66 -2.93 25.82
N PRO A 108 -13.70 -3.61 26.98
CA PRO A 108 -13.96 -2.96 28.27
C PRO A 108 -12.80 -2.05 28.70
N GLU A 109 -13.13 -0.91 29.30
CA GLU A 109 -12.13 0.02 29.87
C GLU A 109 -11.40 -0.65 31.04
N GLY A 110 -10.09 -0.87 30.90
CA GLY A 110 -9.27 -1.55 31.90
C GLY A 110 -9.29 -3.09 31.84
N GLY A 111 -9.89 -3.69 30.81
CA GLY A 111 -9.88 -5.14 30.64
C GLY A 111 -8.49 -5.72 30.39
N ASN A 112 -8.11 -6.74 31.17
CA ASN A 112 -7.02 -7.65 30.79
C ASN A 112 -7.57 -8.61 29.74
N GLY A 113 -6.90 -8.69 28.59
CA GLY A 113 -7.36 -9.38 27.38
C GLY A 113 -7.40 -10.91 27.45
N ASP A 114 -7.69 -11.51 28.60
CA ASP A 114 -7.37 -12.90 28.89
C ASP A 114 -8.58 -13.81 29.09
N SER A 115 -9.72 -13.58 28.41
CA SER A 115 -10.81 -14.56 28.59
C SER A 115 -11.77 -14.80 27.46
N ASN A 116 -11.92 -13.94 26.44
CA ASN A 116 -12.87 -14.24 25.38
C ASN A 116 -12.42 -13.66 24.02
N ASP A 117 -12.36 -14.52 23.01
CA ASP A 117 -12.09 -14.15 21.61
C ASP A 117 -13.13 -13.17 21.04
N LYS A 118 -14.26 -12.97 21.72
CA LYS A 118 -15.34 -12.06 21.32
C LYS A 118 -14.94 -10.58 21.25
N TYR A 119 -13.89 -10.16 21.95
CA TYR A 119 -13.41 -8.77 21.93
C TYR A 119 -12.31 -8.51 20.88
N PHE A 120 -11.87 -9.56 20.18
CA PHE A 120 -10.70 -9.49 19.33
C PHE A 120 -11.03 -9.92 17.90
N PHE A 121 -10.70 -9.06 16.95
CA PHE A 121 -10.59 -9.46 15.56
C PHE A 121 -9.15 -9.95 15.30
N GLN A 122 -9.00 -11.25 15.06
CA GLN A 122 -7.68 -11.86 14.83
C GLN A 122 -7.24 -11.71 13.37
N LEU A 123 -6.01 -11.25 13.16
CA LEU A 123 -5.38 -11.24 11.85
C LEU A 123 -4.72 -12.61 11.62
N ILE A 124 -5.14 -13.34 10.60
CA ILE A 124 -4.61 -14.67 10.29
C ILE A 124 -3.51 -14.53 9.24
N PRO A 125 -2.23 -14.78 9.56
CA PRO A 125 -1.17 -14.75 8.55
C PRO A 125 -1.44 -15.79 7.46
N GLY A 126 -1.26 -15.42 6.20
CA GLY A 126 -1.54 -16.31 5.07
C GLY A 126 -3.00 -16.27 4.58
N GLU A 127 -3.90 -15.55 5.27
CA GLU A 127 -5.31 -15.50 4.90
C GLU A 127 -5.54 -14.75 3.59
N THR A 128 -6.30 -15.35 2.67
CA THR A 128 -6.61 -14.73 1.38
C THR A 128 -7.53 -13.52 1.53
N ARG A 129 -7.40 -12.53 0.66
CA ARG A 129 -8.29 -11.36 0.69
C ARG A 129 -9.79 -11.67 0.60
N PRO A 130 -10.26 -12.63 -0.24
CA PRO A 130 -11.68 -13.01 -0.26
C PRO A 130 -12.17 -13.59 1.07
N SER A 131 -11.35 -14.42 1.74
CA SER A 131 -11.71 -14.97 3.05
C SER A 131 -11.71 -13.91 4.13
N LEU A 132 -10.76 -12.97 4.10
CA LEU A 132 -10.76 -11.82 5.00
C LEU A 132 -11.99 -10.93 4.78
N CYS A 133 -12.39 -10.69 3.53
CA CYS A 133 -13.59 -9.91 3.23
C CYS A 133 -14.85 -10.58 3.79
N ALA A 134 -15.00 -11.90 3.65
CA ALA A 134 -16.12 -12.63 4.23
C ALA A 134 -16.18 -12.45 5.75
N ARG A 135 -15.03 -12.55 6.43
CA ARG A 135 -14.94 -12.32 7.88
C ARG A 135 -15.28 -10.88 8.28
N LEU A 136 -14.85 -9.88 7.49
CA LEU A 136 -15.20 -8.47 7.75
C LEU A 136 -16.70 -8.23 7.57
N LYS A 137 -17.30 -8.82 6.54
CA LYS A 137 -18.75 -8.77 6.30
C LYS A 137 -19.53 -9.40 7.45
N ASP A 138 -19.11 -10.58 7.91
CA ASP A 138 -19.73 -11.28 9.04
C ASP A 138 -19.54 -10.51 10.36
N ALA A 139 -18.40 -9.85 10.53
CA ALA A 139 -18.08 -8.98 11.65
C ALA A 139 -18.79 -7.61 11.59
N GLY A 140 -19.34 -7.23 10.43
CA GLY A 140 -19.91 -5.91 10.21
C GLY A 140 -18.88 -4.77 10.30
N LEU A 141 -17.61 -5.07 9.98
CA LEU A 141 -16.49 -4.14 9.96
C LEU A 141 -16.17 -3.71 8.54
N THR A 142 -15.51 -2.58 8.37
CA THR A 142 -14.92 -2.17 7.09
C THR A 142 -13.41 -2.21 7.16
N TRP A 143 -12.75 -2.38 6.02
CA TRP A 143 -11.31 -2.25 5.91
C TRP A 143 -11.00 -1.75 4.50
N GLU A 144 -10.46 -0.54 4.43
CA GLU A 144 -9.98 0.06 3.17
C GLU A 144 -9.11 -0.90 2.35
N GLY A 145 -9.50 -1.10 1.08
CA GLY A 145 -8.85 -2.02 0.15
C GLY A 145 -9.21 -3.51 0.32
N VAL A 146 -10.15 -3.84 1.21
CA VAL A 146 -10.67 -5.21 1.42
C VAL A 146 -12.20 -5.26 1.34
N TYR A 147 -12.89 -4.44 2.15
CA TYR A 147 -14.35 -4.39 2.24
C TYR A 147 -14.83 -3.00 2.68
N ASP A 148 -15.65 -2.35 1.87
CA ASP A 148 -16.18 -0.98 2.12
C ASP A 148 -17.49 -0.96 2.92
N GLY A 149 -17.98 -2.12 3.36
CA GLY A 149 -19.28 -2.25 4.02
C GLY A 149 -20.44 -2.64 3.09
N GLN A 150 -20.20 -2.73 1.78
CA GLN A 150 -21.16 -3.20 0.78
C GLN A 150 -20.55 -4.25 -0.17
N THR A 151 -19.32 -4.06 -0.61
CA THR A 151 -18.63 -4.87 -1.62
C THR A 151 -17.19 -5.20 -1.22
N CYS A 152 -16.74 -6.39 -1.62
CA CYS A 152 -15.34 -6.81 -1.48
C CYS A 152 -14.51 -6.23 -2.63
N PHE A 153 -13.31 -5.73 -2.34
CA PHE A 153 -12.37 -5.29 -3.37
C PHE A 153 -11.79 -6.51 -4.13
N ASN A 154 -11.75 -6.45 -5.48
CA ASN A 154 -11.21 -7.50 -6.37
C ASN A 154 -9.77 -7.21 -6.84
N ALA A 155 -8.97 -8.26 -7.08
CA ALA A 155 -7.49 -8.16 -7.18
C ALA A 155 -7.04 -7.36 -8.41
N ASP A 156 -7.91 -7.31 -9.41
CA ASP A 156 -7.72 -6.56 -10.65
C ASP A 156 -7.85 -5.05 -10.49
N ASN A 157 -8.23 -4.60 -9.29
CA ASN A 157 -7.99 -3.26 -8.85
C ASN A 157 -8.58 -2.16 -9.75
N SER A 158 -9.75 -1.71 -9.34
CA SER A 158 -9.94 -0.28 -9.10
C SER A 158 -8.93 0.31 -8.06
N GLY A 159 -7.63 -0.03 -8.11
CA GLY A 159 -6.54 0.43 -7.21
C GLY A 159 -5.26 -0.44 -7.08
N ALA A 160 -4.50 -0.64 -8.17
CA ALA A 160 -3.42 -1.61 -8.48
C ALA A 160 -2.66 -2.46 -7.42
N ALA A 161 -2.45 -3.74 -7.76
CA ALA A 161 -1.48 -4.74 -7.25
C ALA A 161 -1.51 -5.93 -8.23
N ASP A 162 -0.46 -6.04 -9.06
CA ASP A 162 -0.37 -6.92 -10.22
C ASP A 162 -0.10 -8.40 -9.85
N THR A 163 -0.82 -9.25 -10.58
CA THR A 163 -0.81 -10.69 -10.80
C THR A 163 0.51 -11.32 -11.26
N THR A 164 1.62 -11.10 -10.56
CA THR A 164 2.79 -12.01 -10.69
C THR A 164 3.45 -12.27 -9.34
N ASN A 165 3.14 -13.43 -8.75
CA ASN A 165 3.73 -13.99 -7.52
C ASN A 165 3.49 -13.25 -6.18
N GLY A 166 2.67 -12.20 -6.12
CA GLY A 166 2.19 -11.65 -4.85
C GLY A 166 1.00 -12.45 -4.34
N THR A 167 1.19 -13.32 -3.35
CA THR A 167 0.07 -13.97 -2.67
C THR A 167 -0.80 -12.88 -2.04
N ASN A 168 -2.10 -12.85 -2.38
CA ASN A 168 -3.14 -11.97 -1.80
C ASN A 168 -3.41 -12.34 -0.34
N VAL A 169 -2.36 -12.49 0.46
CA VAL A 169 -2.39 -13.12 1.76
C VAL A 169 -1.97 -12.14 2.83
N CYS A 170 -2.70 -12.13 3.95
CA CYS A 170 -2.36 -11.30 5.09
C CYS A 170 -0.95 -11.62 5.55
N SER A 171 -0.04 -10.67 5.38
CA SER A 171 1.29 -10.83 5.88
C SER A 171 1.34 -10.57 7.40
N SER A 172 2.18 -11.32 8.13
CA SER A 172 2.42 -11.03 9.55
C SER A 172 2.95 -9.59 9.72
N PRO A 173 2.55 -8.86 10.77
CA PRO A 173 3.27 -7.66 11.19
C PRO A 173 4.76 -7.98 11.35
#